data_AF-A0A9R0RHM2-F1
#
_entry.id   AF-A0A9R0RHM2-F1
#
_cell.length_a   1.000
_cell.length_b   1.000
_cell.length_c   1.000
_cell.angle_alpha   90.00
_cell.angle_beta   90.00
_cell.angle_gamma   90.00
#
_symmetry.space_group_name_H-M   'P 1'
#
loop_
_entity.id
_entity.type
_entity.pdbx_description
1 polymer ?
#
loop_
_entity_poly.entity_id
_entity_poly.type
_entity_poly.pdbx_seq_one_letter_code
_entity_poly.pdbx_strand_id
1 'polypeptide(L)'
;MVLLANLLNFFTGVGSIPLPARATIANMTPEYGATMGFFPVDQVALDYLRLIGRSDETVSMIEAYLRANKMFVDCNELQTGPVYSSDLELDLTTVEPSVAGPKRPHDRVPLKEMKSDWHTCLGNEVGFKVKPWVKTSLAPGSLVVTKYLEHSGLQEYLNHQGFHLVGYGCTTCIGNSGDLDKSLSDAIVDNDVVVVVAVLSGNRNYEGRVHPLTRANYLASPPLVVAYALAGTVDIDFENEPIGIGKDGKEVYFKDVWPTNEEIEQVIKSNVLPKMFVDTYDSITEGNDAWNKLVVPKETLYPWDPKSTYIHKPAYLENITMTPPGPPSVKDAYCLLSLGDSITTDHISPSGVIKPGTPAAKYLLERGVKPENFTTYGSRRANDEIVVRGAFANIRIVNKLLEGEVGPKTVHVPTGEKHYVFDAAMKYKSEGHDMVILAGDEYGAGSSRDSAAKGPLLLGVKAVIAKGFERIHRSNLVGMGIIPLRFKAGEDADSLNLSGHERFTIDLPRKITEIRPGQDVIVTTKNGKSFTCTLCINTQVELEYFNHGGILPYLIRKLA
;
A
#
# COMPACT_ATOMS: atom_id res chain seq x y z
N MET A 1 10.77 -8.54 -12.04
CA MET A 1 11.58 -7.56 -12.79
C MET A 1 12.30 -6.68 -11.80
N VAL A 2 13.62 -6.51 -11.88
CA VAL A 2 14.35 -5.50 -11.09
C VAL A 2 14.61 -4.34 -12.03
N LEU A 3 14.15 -3.14 -11.69
CA LEU A 3 14.43 -1.96 -12.48
C LEU A 3 15.74 -1.37 -11.97
N LEU A 4 16.81 -1.62 -12.72
CA LEU A 4 18.13 -1.07 -12.46
C LEU A 4 18.20 0.24 -13.23
N ALA A 5 18.27 1.37 -12.52
CA ALA A 5 18.62 2.62 -13.19
C ALA A 5 20.09 2.52 -13.61
N ASN A 6 20.36 2.72 -14.90
CA ASN A 6 21.73 2.79 -15.40
C ASN A 6 21.98 4.03 -16.22
N LEU A 7 23.27 4.34 -16.34
CA LEU A 7 23.80 5.29 -17.28
C LEU A 7 24.06 4.55 -18.60
N LEU A 8 23.19 4.75 -19.60
CA LEU A 8 23.59 4.63 -21.00
C LEU A 8 23.98 6.06 -21.44
N ASN A 9 25.21 6.22 -21.94
CA ASN A 9 25.83 7.48 -22.40
C ASN A 9 24.80 8.43 -23.03
N PHE A 10 24.70 9.72 -22.68
CA PHE A 10 25.76 10.73 -22.57
C PHE A 10 25.64 11.55 -21.27
N PHE A 11 26.80 11.88 -20.67
CA PHE A 11 27.04 12.89 -19.62
C PHE A 11 25.78 13.49 -18.94
N THR A 12 25.59 13.20 -17.63
CA THR A 12 24.89 14.00 -16.59
C THR A 12 23.58 13.47 -15.97
N GLY A 13 22.91 12.43 -16.47
CA GLY A 13 21.59 11.99 -15.96
C GLY A 13 21.53 11.59 -14.47
N VAL A 14 21.99 10.39 -14.10
CA VAL A 14 21.85 9.89 -12.70
C VAL A 14 22.76 10.63 -11.71
N GLY A 15 23.96 11.02 -12.13
CA GLY A 15 24.91 11.77 -11.30
C GLY A 15 24.42 13.16 -10.89
N SER A 16 23.49 13.75 -11.64
CA SER A 16 22.86 15.04 -11.27
C SER A 16 21.65 14.89 -10.34
N ILE A 17 21.08 13.68 -10.20
CA ILE A 17 19.89 13.45 -9.36
C ILE A 17 20.34 13.29 -7.89
N PRO A 18 19.88 14.16 -6.97
CA PRO A 18 20.20 14.04 -5.55
C PRO A 18 19.66 12.74 -4.93
N LEU A 19 20.33 12.23 -3.89
CA LEU A 19 19.93 10.96 -3.25
C LEU A 19 18.46 10.92 -2.79
N PRO A 20 17.87 11.98 -2.18
CA PRO A 20 16.45 11.99 -1.84
C PRO A 20 15.52 11.78 -3.05
N ALA A 21 15.85 12.33 -4.22
CA ALA A 21 15.08 12.14 -5.44
C ALA A 21 15.21 10.70 -5.98
N ARG A 22 16.41 10.11 -5.91
CA ARG A 22 16.61 8.68 -6.21
C ARG A 22 15.76 7.78 -5.31
N ALA A 23 15.70 8.11 -4.01
CA ALA A 23 14.86 7.40 -3.04
C ALA A 23 13.37 7.54 -3.36
N THR A 24 12.90 8.69 -3.86
CA THR A 24 11.51 8.87 -4.33
C THR A 24 11.17 7.95 -5.51
N ILE A 25 12.05 7.85 -6.50
CA ILE A 25 11.86 6.95 -7.67
C ILE A 25 11.84 5.48 -7.24
N ALA A 26 12.76 5.09 -6.35
CA ALA A 26 12.83 3.74 -5.80
C ALA A 26 11.66 3.43 -4.83
N ASN A 27 11.07 4.44 -4.19
CA ASN A 27 9.92 4.25 -3.31
C ASN A 27 8.69 3.74 -4.07
N MET A 28 8.46 4.25 -5.29
CA MET A 28 7.29 3.91 -6.11
C MET A 28 7.43 2.57 -6.85
N THR A 29 8.46 1.78 -6.57
CA THR A 29 8.69 0.46 -7.20
C THR A 29 7.48 -0.48 -7.16
N PRO A 30 6.80 -0.65 -6.02
CA PRO A 30 5.63 -1.51 -5.99
C PRO A 30 4.51 -1.05 -6.93
N GLU A 31 4.41 0.25 -7.21
CA GLU A 31 3.35 0.84 -8.01
C GLU A 31 3.54 0.63 -9.53
N TYR A 32 4.78 0.41 -9.99
CA TYR A 32 5.08 -0.04 -11.37
C TYR A 32 5.44 -1.53 -11.45
N GLY A 33 5.11 -2.33 -10.43
CA GLY A 33 5.18 -3.80 -10.47
C GLY A 33 6.58 -4.41 -10.42
N ALA A 34 7.62 -3.61 -10.16
CA ALA A 34 8.98 -4.12 -10.04
C ALA A 34 9.25 -4.71 -8.64
N THR A 35 10.27 -5.55 -8.54
CA THR A 35 10.73 -6.10 -7.25
C THR A 35 11.50 -5.05 -6.44
N MET A 36 12.31 -4.25 -7.12
CA MET A 36 13.19 -3.22 -6.55
C MET A 36 13.53 -2.19 -7.64
N GLY A 37 13.53 -0.92 -7.28
CA GLY A 37 14.16 0.18 -8.02
C GLY A 37 15.52 0.44 -7.40
N PHE A 38 16.59 0.30 -8.17
CA PHE A 38 17.95 0.32 -7.65
C PHE A 38 18.77 1.43 -8.28
N PHE A 39 19.43 2.22 -7.43
CA PHE A 39 20.46 3.18 -7.80
C PHE A 39 21.79 2.70 -7.21
N PRO A 40 22.81 2.46 -8.04
CA PRO A 40 24.14 2.09 -7.54
C PRO A 40 24.73 3.18 -6.62
N VAL A 41 25.66 2.77 -5.76
CA VAL A 41 26.39 3.71 -4.91
C VAL A 41 27.44 4.44 -5.74
N ASP A 42 27.37 5.76 -5.72
CA ASP A 42 28.29 6.70 -6.37
C ASP A 42 28.73 7.79 -5.38
N GLN A 43 29.41 8.83 -5.88
CA GLN A 43 29.85 9.94 -5.04
C GLN A 43 28.70 10.67 -4.35
N VAL A 44 27.55 10.85 -5.03
CA VAL A 44 26.37 11.52 -4.46
C VAL A 44 25.84 10.75 -3.24
N ALA A 45 25.85 9.42 -3.29
CA ALA A 45 25.48 8.58 -2.16
C ALA A 45 26.48 8.72 -0.99
N LEU A 46 27.79 8.76 -1.25
CA LEU A 46 28.81 8.95 -0.22
C LEU A 46 28.71 10.34 0.43
N ASP A 47 28.49 11.39 -0.36
CA ASP A 47 28.33 12.76 0.14
C ASP A 47 27.07 12.89 1.01
N TYR A 48 25.99 12.20 0.65
CA TYR A 48 24.81 12.11 1.51
C TYR A 48 25.08 11.35 2.81
N LEU A 49 25.90 10.29 2.80
CA LEU A 49 26.30 9.60 4.04
C LEU A 49 27.05 10.53 4.99
N ARG A 50 27.96 11.37 4.46
CA ARG A 50 28.62 12.43 5.25
C ARG A 50 27.62 13.45 5.76
N LEU A 51 26.69 13.89 4.91
CA LEU A 51 25.63 14.84 5.27
C LEU A 51 24.79 14.34 6.45
N ILE A 52 24.46 13.04 6.52
CA ILE A 52 23.69 12.49 7.65
C ILE A 52 24.54 12.15 8.89
N GLY A 53 25.80 12.60 8.93
CA GLY A 53 26.68 12.49 10.09
C GLY A 53 27.47 11.19 10.19
N ARG A 54 27.66 10.43 9.10
CA ARG A 54 28.61 9.31 9.11
C ARG A 54 30.04 9.84 9.09
N SER A 55 30.93 9.25 9.90
CA SER A 55 32.34 9.66 9.97
C SER A 55 33.05 9.42 8.64
N ASP A 56 34.04 10.27 8.34
CA ASP A 56 34.85 10.11 7.12
C ASP A 56 35.54 8.75 7.06
N GLU A 57 36.00 8.23 8.20
CA GLU A 57 36.57 6.89 8.32
C GLU A 57 35.58 5.81 7.85
N THR A 58 34.32 5.90 8.26
CA THR A 58 33.26 4.96 7.87
C THR A 58 32.97 5.09 6.37
N VAL A 59 32.86 6.32 5.86
CA VAL A 59 32.57 6.58 4.45
C VAL A 59 33.71 6.09 3.56
N SER A 60 34.97 6.34 3.94
CA SER A 60 36.15 5.84 3.22
C SER A 60 36.23 4.31 3.25
N MET A 61 35.87 3.66 4.37
CA MET A 61 35.78 2.20 4.44
C MET A 61 34.71 1.65 3.48
N ILE A 62 33.52 2.27 3.44
CA ILE A 62 32.43 1.90 2.54
C ILE A 62 32.89 2.03 1.08
N GLU A 63 33.49 3.16 0.71
CA GLU A 63 34.00 3.39 -0.64
C GLU A 63 35.06 2.36 -1.03
N ALA A 64 36.05 2.12 -0.17
CA ALA A 64 37.12 1.15 -0.41
C ALA A 64 36.56 -0.26 -0.63
N TYR A 65 35.59 -0.68 0.18
CA TYR A 65 34.92 -1.97 0.03
C TYR A 65 34.17 -2.05 -1.31
N LEU A 66 33.36 -1.04 -1.65
CA LEU A 66 32.57 -1.05 -2.88
C LEU A 66 33.45 -1.03 -4.13
N ARG A 67 34.53 -0.24 -4.14
CA ARG A 67 35.51 -0.22 -5.24
C ARG A 67 36.22 -1.57 -5.38
N ALA A 68 36.67 -2.17 -4.27
CA ALA A 68 37.33 -3.49 -4.28
C ALA A 68 36.41 -4.60 -4.84
N ASN A 69 35.10 -4.49 -4.63
CA ASN A 69 34.10 -5.45 -5.10
C ASN A 69 33.44 -5.05 -6.44
N LYS A 70 33.91 -3.98 -7.10
CA LYS A 70 33.32 -3.46 -8.36
C LYS A 70 31.83 -3.13 -8.25
N MET A 71 31.42 -2.61 -7.10
CA MET A 71 30.05 -2.19 -6.78
C MET A 71 29.90 -0.67 -6.67
N PHE A 72 30.99 0.09 -6.82
CA PHE A 72 30.98 1.55 -6.87
C PHE A 72 30.89 2.04 -8.32
N VAL A 73 29.94 2.94 -8.60
CA VAL A 73 29.78 3.57 -9.90
C VAL A 73 30.42 4.94 -9.88
N ASP A 74 31.39 5.16 -10.77
CA ASP A 74 31.98 6.46 -10.99
C ASP A 74 31.31 7.12 -12.20
N CYS A 75 30.50 8.15 -11.97
CA CYS A 75 29.76 8.82 -13.02
C CYS A 75 30.65 9.62 -13.99
N ASN A 76 31.94 9.81 -13.68
CA ASN A 76 32.90 10.50 -14.55
C ASN A 76 33.69 9.54 -15.46
N GLU A 77 33.56 8.22 -15.24
CA GLU A 77 34.27 7.21 -16.03
C GLU A 77 33.32 6.51 -17.02
N LEU A 78 33.83 6.24 -18.23
CA LEU A 78 33.16 5.37 -19.18
C LEU A 78 33.22 3.92 -18.67
N GLN A 79 32.24 3.53 -17.88
CA GLN A 79 32.12 2.17 -17.39
C GLN A 79 31.38 1.30 -18.42
N THR A 80 31.89 0.10 -18.66
CA THR A 80 31.13 -0.93 -19.38
C THR A 80 29.92 -1.29 -18.51
N GLY A 81 28.76 -0.74 -18.86
CA GLY A 81 27.51 -1.01 -18.13
C GLY A 81 27.21 -2.51 -18.08
N PRO A 82 26.48 -2.98 -17.05
CA PRO A 82 26.10 -4.39 -16.98
C PRO A 82 25.13 -4.72 -18.13
N VAL A 83 25.04 -6.00 -18.46
CA VAL A 83 24.14 -6.48 -19.51
C VAL A 83 22.72 -6.56 -18.96
N TYR A 84 21.82 -5.69 -19.44
CA TYR A 84 20.41 -5.71 -19.09
C TYR A 84 19.63 -6.68 -19.99
N SER A 85 18.50 -7.19 -19.48
CA SER A 85 17.57 -7.99 -20.28
C SER A 85 16.76 -7.14 -21.27
N SER A 86 16.61 -5.85 -20.97
CA SER A 86 15.93 -4.84 -21.78
C SER A 86 16.35 -3.45 -21.31
N ASP A 87 16.53 -2.52 -22.25
CA ASP A 87 16.86 -1.13 -21.96
C ASP A 87 15.62 -0.23 -22.16
N LEU A 88 15.46 0.74 -21.27
CA LEU A 88 14.45 1.81 -21.35
C LEU A 88 15.16 3.15 -21.16
N GLU A 89 14.76 4.17 -21.91
CA GLU A 89 15.39 5.49 -21.88
C GLU A 89 14.36 6.57 -21.52
N LEU A 90 14.77 7.53 -20.69
CA LEU A 90 13.97 8.69 -20.31
C LEU A 90 14.85 9.94 -20.37
N ASP A 91 14.54 10.85 -21.29
CA ASP A 91 15.13 12.17 -21.33
C ASP A 91 14.50 13.07 -20.25
N LEU A 92 15.29 13.44 -19.24
CA LEU A 92 14.83 14.26 -18.12
C LEU A 92 14.36 15.65 -18.57
N THR A 93 14.80 16.16 -19.72
CA THR A 93 14.34 17.45 -20.26
C THR A 93 12.90 17.40 -20.76
N THR A 94 12.37 16.20 -21.03
CA THR A 94 10.97 15.99 -21.43
C THR A 94 10.02 15.88 -20.23
N VAL A 95 10.54 15.83 -19.00
CA VAL A 95 9.73 15.71 -17.80
C VAL A 95 9.10 17.06 -17.45
N GLU A 96 7.78 17.13 -17.54
CA GLU A 96 6.98 18.30 -17.15
C GLU A 96 6.26 18.06 -15.81
N PRO A 97 6.02 19.13 -15.01
CA PRO A 97 5.19 19.04 -13.82
C PRO A 97 3.85 18.36 -14.12
N SER A 98 3.51 17.34 -13.34
CA SER A 98 2.35 16.47 -13.54
C SER A 98 1.78 16.04 -12.19
N VAL A 99 0.50 15.65 -12.17
CA VAL A 99 -0.12 14.92 -11.07
C VAL A 99 -0.46 13.49 -11.51
N ALA A 100 -0.72 12.60 -10.56
CA ALA A 100 -1.22 11.25 -10.87
C ALA A 100 -2.57 10.96 -10.18
N GLY A 101 -3.60 10.62 -10.94
CA GLY A 101 -4.95 10.38 -10.42
C GLY A 101 -6.03 10.44 -11.50
N PRO A 102 -7.33 10.36 -11.13
CA PRO A 102 -7.86 10.46 -9.77
C PRO A 102 -7.93 9.15 -8.97
N LYS A 103 -7.65 7.99 -9.58
CA LYS A 103 -7.89 6.68 -8.95
C LYS A 103 -6.71 5.72 -8.93
N ARG A 104 -5.71 5.90 -9.82
CA ARG A 104 -4.54 5.03 -9.87
C ARG A 104 -3.23 5.84 -9.91
N PRO A 105 -2.12 5.31 -9.38
CA PRO A 105 -0.84 6.03 -9.39
C PRO A 105 -0.20 6.19 -10.78
N HIS A 106 -0.61 5.40 -11.77
CA HIS A 106 -0.09 5.45 -13.14
C HIS A 106 -0.90 6.38 -14.06
N ASP A 107 -2.01 6.95 -13.58
CA ASP A 107 -2.85 7.89 -14.33
C ASP A 107 -2.18 9.28 -14.33
N ARG A 108 -1.10 9.46 -15.11
CA ARG A 108 -0.35 10.72 -15.20
C ARG A 108 -1.16 11.76 -15.98
N VAL A 109 -1.33 12.95 -15.40
CA VAL A 109 -1.96 14.13 -16.03
C VAL A 109 -0.98 15.29 -16.00
N PRO A 110 -0.50 15.80 -17.16
CA PRO A 110 0.27 17.04 -17.23
C PRO A 110 -0.52 18.22 -16.66
N LEU A 111 0.13 19.16 -15.96
CA LEU A 111 -0.58 20.30 -15.37
C LEU A 111 -1.40 21.11 -16.38
N LYS A 112 -0.87 21.32 -17.59
CA LYS A 112 -1.53 22.04 -18.70
C LYS A 112 -2.83 21.36 -19.16
N GLU A 113 -2.94 20.05 -18.94
CA GLU A 113 -4.09 19.23 -19.32
C GLU A 113 -5.01 18.96 -18.13
N MET A 114 -4.63 19.39 -16.92
CA MET A 114 -5.41 19.17 -15.71
C MET A 114 -6.78 19.80 -15.82
N LYS A 115 -6.88 21.04 -16.34
CA LYS A 115 -8.17 21.71 -16.57
C LYS A 115 -9.01 20.99 -17.62
N SER A 116 -8.42 20.43 -18.69
CA SER A 116 -9.19 19.66 -19.69
C SER A 116 -9.61 18.27 -19.18
N ASP A 117 -8.75 17.56 -18.45
CA ASP A 117 -9.06 16.31 -17.76
C ASP A 117 -10.17 16.54 -16.73
N TRP A 118 -10.04 17.63 -15.98
CA TRP A 118 -10.99 18.09 -14.99
C TRP A 118 -12.29 18.65 -15.59
N HIS A 119 -12.32 19.34 -16.73
CA HIS A 119 -13.55 19.88 -17.34
C HIS A 119 -14.49 18.82 -17.90
N THR A 120 -14.04 17.56 -17.95
CA THR A 120 -14.95 16.41 -18.06
C THR A 120 -15.82 16.25 -16.77
N CYS A 121 -15.53 17.02 -15.71
CA CYS A 121 -16.10 17.05 -14.36
C CYS A 121 -16.12 18.49 -13.74
N LEU A 122 -17.12 19.32 -14.07
CA LEU A 122 -17.46 20.70 -13.58
C LEU A 122 -17.26 20.99 -12.05
N GLY A 123 -17.07 22.20 -11.46
CA GLY A 123 -16.96 23.62 -11.87
C GLY A 123 -17.18 24.63 -10.68
N ASN A 124 -16.32 25.68 -10.51
CA ASN A 124 -16.42 26.98 -9.73
C ASN A 124 -15.44 27.27 -8.52
N GLU A 125 -15.30 28.57 -8.15
CA GLU A 125 -14.03 29.34 -8.02
C GLU A 125 -13.81 30.22 -6.71
N VAL A 126 -12.57 30.75 -6.55
CA VAL A 126 -12.02 32.00 -5.88
C VAL A 126 -11.61 32.06 -4.38
N GLY A 127 -10.32 32.38 -4.03
CA GLY A 127 -9.86 33.49 -3.10
C GLY A 127 -8.96 33.27 -1.81
N PHE A 128 -7.69 33.73 -1.77
CA PHE A 128 -6.51 33.37 -0.91
C PHE A 128 -6.48 33.59 0.64
N LYS A 129 -5.44 33.03 1.29
CA LYS A 129 -5.42 32.07 2.43
C LYS A 129 -5.96 30.72 1.96
N VAL A 130 -5.28 29.62 2.34
CA VAL A 130 -5.84 28.28 2.15
C VAL A 130 -7.29 28.34 2.59
N LYS A 131 -8.16 27.95 1.68
CA LYS A 131 -9.59 28.11 1.86
C LYS A 131 -10.03 27.44 3.16
N PRO A 132 -10.92 28.06 3.96
CA PRO A 132 -11.26 27.54 5.28
C PRO A 132 -11.90 26.15 5.24
N TRP A 133 -12.42 25.73 4.08
CA TRP A 133 -12.95 24.38 3.84
C TRP A 133 -11.89 23.34 3.45
N VAL A 134 -10.64 23.74 3.21
CA VAL A 134 -9.55 22.81 2.84
C VAL A 134 -8.87 22.32 4.11
N LYS A 135 -8.84 20.99 4.28
CA LYS A 135 -8.10 20.35 5.37
C LYS A 135 -6.63 20.16 4.97
N THR A 136 -5.75 20.98 5.52
CA THR A 136 -4.30 20.87 5.34
C THR A 136 -3.64 20.10 6.48
N SER A 137 -2.50 19.47 6.19
CA SER A 137 -1.69 18.77 7.19
C SER A 137 -0.24 18.63 6.73
N LEU A 138 0.71 18.73 7.66
CA LEU A 138 2.11 18.41 7.44
C LEU A 138 2.52 17.25 8.35
N ALA A 139 2.90 16.12 7.75
CA ALA A 139 3.32 14.92 8.46
C ALA A 139 4.73 14.48 8.02
N PRO A 140 5.79 15.01 8.64
CA PRO A 140 7.15 14.68 8.25
C PRO A 140 7.54 13.24 8.57
N GLY A 141 8.43 12.68 7.75
CA GLY A 141 8.98 11.34 7.98
C GLY A 141 9.98 11.26 9.14
N SER A 142 10.55 12.39 9.56
CA SER A 142 11.47 12.47 10.71
C SER A 142 11.47 13.87 11.32
N LEU A 143 11.98 13.96 12.55
CA LEU A 143 12.19 15.23 13.27
C LEU A 143 13.16 16.18 12.54
N VAL A 144 14.10 15.64 11.73
CA VAL A 144 15.07 16.45 10.98
C VAL A 144 14.35 17.40 10.02
N VAL A 145 13.23 16.97 9.45
CA VAL A 145 12.42 17.81 8.55
C VAL A 145 11.91 19.05 9.24
N THR A 146 11.33 18.90 10.43
CA THR A 146 10.86 20.04 11.21
C THR A 146 12.03 20.97 11.57
N LYS A 147 13.18 20.42 11.97
CA LYS A 147 14.36 21.23 12.32
C LYS A 147 14.85 22.10 11.15
N TYR A 148 14.96 21.57 9.93
CA TYR A 148 15.40 22.40 8.80
C TYR A 148 14.30 23.37 8.32
N LEU A 149 13.01 23.02 8.45
CA LEU A 149 11.89 23.91 8.12
C LEU A 149 11.81 25.10 9.10
N GLU A 150 12.09 24.86 10.38
CA GLU A 150 12.19 25.91 11.39
C GLU A 150 13.43 26.77 11.19
N HIS A 151 14.60 26.15 10.96
CA HIS A 151 15.85 26.87 10.73
C HIS A 151 15.81 27.78 9.49
N SER A 152 15.14 27.34 8.41
CA SER A 152 14.92 28.15 7.21
C SER A 152 13.81 29.20 7.35
N GLY A 153 13.05 29.18 8.44
CA GLY A 153 11.88 30.03 8.65
C GLY A 153 10.62 29.58 7.89
N LEU A 154 10.71 28.57 7.02
CA LEU A 154 9.58 28.10 6.19
C LEU A 154 8.42 27.52 7.02
N GLN A 155 8.71 26.93 8.19
CA GLN A 155 7.68 26.36 9.07
C GLN A 155 6.64 27.39 9.51
N GLU A 156 7.04 28.64 9.76
CA GLU A 156 6.12 29.72 10.15
C GLU A 156 5.13 30.02 9.01
N TYR A 157 5.62 30.12 7.78
CA TYR A 157 4.78 30.34 6.60
C TYR A 157 3.83 29.16 6.35
N LEU A 158 4.31 27.92 6.50
CA LEU A 158 3.48 26.72 6.40
C LEU A 158 2.37 26.73 7.45
N ASN A 159 2.69 27.08 8.69
CA ASN A 159 1.70 27.21 9.77
C ASN A 159 0.65 28.28 9.46
N HIS A 160 1.04 29.44 8.92
CA HIS A 160 0.10 30.49 8.52
C HIS A 160 -0.87 30.05 7.41
N GLN A 161 -0.48 29.07 6.59
CA GLN A 161 -1.32 28.44 5.56
C GLN A 161 -2.06 27.18 6.06
N GLY A 162 -2.00 26.88 7.37
CA GLY A 162 -2.69 25.73 7.97
C GLY A 162 -1.95 24.40 7.86
N PHE A 163 -0.76 24.35 7.25
CA PHE A 163 0.10 23.16 7.19
C PHE A 163 0.83 22.94 8.52
N HIS A 164 0.04 22.79 9.59
CA HIS A 164 0.53 22.49 10.91
C HIS A 164 1.11 21.07 10.98
N LEU A 165 2.12 20.90 11.82
CA LEU A 165 2.67 19.60 12.16
C LEU A 165 1.59 18.74 12.84
N VAL A 166 1.12 17.69 12.17
CA VAL A 166 0.09 16.78 12.71
C VAL A 166 0.69 15.53 13.37
N GLY A 167 1.97 15.25 13.12
CA GLY A 167 2.69 14.15 13.72
C GLY A 167 3.76 13.55 12.81
N TYR A 168 4.63 12.73 13.41
CA TYR A 168 5.68 12.00 12.71
C TYR A 168 5.22 10.57 12.43
N GLY A 169 4.89 10.27 11.18
CA GLY A 169 4.39 8.96 10.78
C GLY A 169 3.57 9.00 9.50
N CYS A 170 2.99 7.85 9.13
CA CYS A 170 2.35 7.69 7.83
C CYS A 170 1.09 8.55 7.62
N THR A 171 0.31 8.82 8.68
CA THR A 171 -0.89 9.68 8.66
C THR A 171 -1.78 9.48 7.41
N THR A 172 -2.02 10.53 6.61
CA THR A 172 -2.85 10.56 5.41
C THR A 172 -2.42 9.54 4.35
N CYS A 173 -1.13 9.21 4.24
CA CYS A 173 -0.60 8.28 3.23
C CYS A 173 -1.17 6.84 3.37
N ILE A 174 -1.57 6.46 4.59
CA ILE A 174 -2.20 5.16 4.88
C ILE A 174 -3.71 5.26 5.15
N GLY A 175 -4.31 6.42 4.90
CA GLY A 175 -5.73 6.67 5.16
C GLY A 175 -6.06 7.10 6.58
N ASN A 176 -5.06 7.36 7.44
CA ASN A 176 -5.26 8.01 8.74
C ASN A 176 -5.34 9.53 8.54
N SER A 177 -6.26 9.96 7.67
CA SER A 177 -6.51 11.36 7.33
C SER A 177 -7.36 12.07 8.38
N GLY A 178 -8.05 11.33 9.27
CA GLY A 178 -8.96 11.87 10.29
C GLY A 178 -10.21 12.51 9.69
N ASP A 179 -11.14 12.93 10.55
CA ASP A 179 -12.45 13.44 10.09
C ASP A 179 -12.37 14.83 9.44
N LEU A 180 -13.19 15.08 8.43
CA LEU A 180 -13.46 16.43 7.94
C LEU A 180 -14.36 17.17 8.94
N ASP A 181 -14.37 18.51 8.87
CA ASP A 181 -15.32 19.30 9.65
C ASP A 181 -16.75 18.79 9.40
N LYS A 182 -17.57 18.75 10.45
CA LYS A 182 -18.93 18.21 10.34
C LYS A 182 -19.77 19.00 9.35
N SER A 183 -19.66 20.34 9.35
CA SER A 183 -20.40 21.17 8.39
C SER A 183 -20.02 20.87 6.94
N LEU A 184 -18.74 20.60 6.68
CA LEU A 184 -18.25 20.19 5.37
C LEU A 184 -18.74 18.77 5.02
N SER A 185 -18.67 17.84 5.97
CA SER A 185 -19.11 16.46 5.78
C SER A 185 -20.61 16.38 5.46
N ASP A 186 -21.42 17.10 6.24
CA ASP A 186 -22.86 17.21 6.04
C ASP A 186 -23.16 17.87 4.69
N ALA A 187 -22.46 18.96 4.33
CA ALA A 187 -22.63 19.61 3.01
C ALA A 187 -22.29 18.68 1.84
N ILE A 188 -21.22 17.87 1.95
CA ILE A 188 -20.84 16.90 0.92
C ILE A 188 -21.93 15.85 0.72
N VAL A 189 -22.45 15.30 1.83
CA VAL A 189 -23.44 14.23 1.81
C VAL A 189 -24.82 14.73 1.39
N ASP A 190 -25.27 15.86 1.93
CA ASP A 190 -26.62 16.39 1.74
C ASP A 190 -26.84 17.00 0.35
N ASN A 191 -25.79 17.54 -0.28
CA ASN A 191 -25.88 18.15 -1.61
C ASN A 191 -25.41 17.23 -2.74
N ASP A 192 -25.12 15.95 -2.43
CA ASP A 192 -24.51 15.00 -3.37
C ASP A 192 -23.35 15.64 -4.16
N VAL A 193 -22.47 16.37 -3.45
CA VAL A 193 -21.39 17.14 -4.08
C VAL A 193 -20.56 16.19 -4.94
N VAL A 194 -20.60 16.42 -6.25
CA VAL A 194 -20.30 15.40 -7.26
C VAL A 194 -18.90 14.80 -7.08
N VAL A 195 -17.88 15.60 -6.67
CA VAL A 195 -16.53 15.10 -6.40
C VAL A 195 -15.81 15.94 -5.33
N VAL A 196 -15.50 15.34 -4.17
CA VAL A 196 -14.51 15.88 -3.23
C VAL A 196 -13.14 15.30 -3.54
N VAL A 197 -12.14 16.17 -3.58
CA VAL A 197 -10.78 15.84 -4.02
C VAL A 197 -9.80 15.89 -2.86
N ALA A 198 -8.86 14.93 -2.80
CA ALA A 198 -7.66 15.06 -1.99
C ALA A 198 -6.42 15.16 -2.89
N VAL A 199 -5.50 16.06 -2.56
CA VAL A 199 -4.17 16.12 -3.17
C VAL A 199 -3.14 15.80 -2.10
N LEU A 200 -2.27 14.83 -2.33
CA LEU A 200 -1.29 14.37 -1.34
C LEU A 200 0.07 14.04 -1.96
N SER A 201 1.14 14.29 -1.22
CA SER A 201 2.51 13.88 -1.56
C SER A 201 2.83 12.45 -1.12
N GLY A 202 1.85 11.55 -1.28
CA GLY A 202 1.98 10.12 -1.05
C GLY A 202 2.36 9.35 -2.32
N ASN A 203 2.26 8.03 -2.27
CA ASN A 203 2.51 7.14 -3.40
C ASN A 203 1.27 6.35 -3.86
N ARG A 204 0.14 6.46 -3.15
CA ARG A 204 -1.09 5.70 -3.44
C ARG A 204 -2.34 6.54 -3.27
N ASN A 205 -3.20 6.47 -4.27
CA ASN A 205 -4.43 7.27 -4.40
C ASN A 205 -5.68 6.45 -4.74
N TYR A 206 -5.65 5.13 -4.49
CA TYR A 206 -6.81 4.26 -4.71
C TYR A 206 -8.08 4.82 -4.05
N GLU A 207 -9.21 4.60 -4.72
CA GLU A 207 -10.52 5.04 -4.23
C GLU A 207 -10.76 4.59 -2.78
N GLY A 208 -11.02 5.54 -1.89
CA GLY A 208 -11.39 5.26 -0.49
C GLY A 208 -10.21 4.93 0.42
N ARG A 209 -8.98 4.94 -0.10
CA ARG A 209 -7.77 4.79 0.70
C ARG A 209 -7.44 6.05 1.49
N VAL A 210 -7.56 7.23 0.88
CA VAL A 210 -7.13 8.49 1.48
C VAL A 210 -8.15 8.98 2.50
N HIS A 211 -9.40 9.16 2.09
CA HIS A 211 -10.51 9.52 2.98
C HIS A 211 -11.82 8.91 2.44
N PRO A 212 -12.80 8.52 3.30
CA PRO A 212 -14.05 7.92 2.84
C PRO A 212 -14.89 8.83 1.95
N LEU A 213 -14.87 10.14 2.23
CA LEU A 213 -15.62 11.17 1.48
C LEU A 213 -14.91 11.67 0.22
N THR A 214 -13.64 11.31 -0.01
CA THR A 214 -12.92 11.73 -1.22
C THR A 214 -13.14 10.71 -2.34
N ARG A 215 -13.70 11.18 -3.46
CA ARG A 215 -13.96 10.36 -4.65
C ARG A 215 -12.77 10.38 -5.62
N ALA A 216 -12.04 11.49 -5.65
CA ALA A 216 -10.85 11.67 -6.46
C ALA A 216 -9.64 11.98 -5.55
N ASN A 217 -8.51 11.35 -5.84
CA ASN A 217 -7.27 11.56 -5.09
C ASN A 217 -6.11 11.70 -6.07
N TYR A 218 -5.34 12.79 -5.95
CA TYR A 218 -4.20 13.09 -6.82
C TYR A 218 -2.89 13.05 -6.04
N LEU A 219 -1.91 12.32 -6.58
CA LEU A 219 -0.53 12.34 -6.12
C LEU A 219 0.19 13.51 -6.76
N ALA A 220 0.81 14.35 -5.95
CA ALA A 220 1.53 15.53 -6.41
C ALA A 220 2.79 15.79 -5.58
N SER A 221 3.73 16.58 -6.09
CA SER A 221 4.87 17.02 -5.30
C SER A 221 4.42 17.88 -4.11
N PRO A 222 5.17 17.96 -2.99
CA PRO A 222 4.78 18.80 -1.86
C PRO A 222 4.49 20.27 -2.22
N PRO A 223 5.25 20.95 -3.10
CA PRO A 223 4.90 22.30 -3.53
C PRO A 223 3.58 22.38 -4.31
N LEU A 224 3.26 21.37 -5.15
CA LEU A 224 1.97 21.31 -5.83
C LEU A 224 0.80 21.09 -4.87
N VAL A 225 0.97 20.29 -3.80
CA VAL A 225 -0.04 20.15 -2.74
C VAL A 225 -0.35 21.51 -2.13
N VAL A 226 0.68 22.34 -1.88
CA VAL A 226 0.50 23.71 -1.38
C VAL A 226 -0.22 24.57 -2.41
N ALA A 227 0.17 24.51 -3.69
CA ALA A 227 -0.48 25.28 -4.76
C ALA A 227 -1.97 24.96 -4.90
N TYR A 228 -2.36 23.68 -4.91
CA TYR A 228 -3.77 23.28 -4.93
C TYR A 228 -4.53 23.66 -3.66
N ALA A 229 -3.89 23.60 -2.49
CA ALA A 229 -4.51 24.07 -1.25
C ALA A 229 -4.79 25.58 -1.27
N LEU A 230 -3.89 26.36 -1.89
CA LEU A 230 -4.05 27.80 -2.07
C LEU A 230 -5.15 28.14 -3.09
N ALA A 231 -5.18 27.44 -4.22
CA ALA A 231 -6.26 27.55 -5.22
C ALA A 231 -7.61 27.13 -4.64
N GLY A 232 -7.62 26.14 -3.75
CA GLY A 232 -8.83 25.59 -3.12
C GLY A 232 -9.64 24.68 -4.04
N THR A 233 -9.15 24.44 -5.26
CA THR A 233 -9.74 23.57 -6.28
C THR A 233 -8.63 22.95 -7.12
N VAL A 234 -8.90 21.79 -7.72
CA VAL A 234 -8.06 21.23 -8.80
C VAL A 234 -8.53 21.69 -10.19
N ASP A 235 -9.68 22.38 -10.25
CA ASP A 235 -10.22 23.09 -11.42
C ASP A 235 -9.48 24.40 -11.66
N ILE A 236 -8.21 24.32 -12.02
CA ILE A 236 -7.40 25.51 -12.25
C ILE A 236 -6.40 25.27 -13.37
N ASP A 237 -6.37 26.17 -14.33
CA ASP A 237 -5.27 26.28 -15.28
C ASP A 237 -4.20 27.22 -14.70
N PHE A 238 -3.15 26.63 -14.12
CA PHE A 238 -2.05 27.38 -13.52
C PHE A 238 -1.28 28.28 -14.50
N GLU A 239 -1.44 28.09 -15.82
CA GLU A 239 -0.80 28.94 -16.83
C GLU A 239 -1.57 30.25 -17.04
N ASN A 240 -2.90 30.16 -17.07
CA ASN A 240 -3.77 31.26 -17.48
C ASN A 240 -4.62 31.86 -16.34
N GLU A 241 -4.74 31.18 -15.21
CA GLU A 241 -5.57 31.60 -14.07
C GLU A 241 -4.72 31.98 -12.85
N PRO A 242 -5.11 33.03 -12.11
CA PRO A 242 -4.43 33.40 -10.88
C PRO A 242 -4.75 32.40 -9.76
N ILE A 243 -3.73 32.03 -8.98
CA ILE A 243 -3.89 31.17 -7.80
C ILE A 243 -4.52 31.93 -6.61
N GLY A 244 -4.57 33.26 -6.68
CA GLY A 244 -5.18 34.11 -5.67
C GLY A 244 -4.95 35.60 -5.91
N ILE A 245 -5.43 36.40 -4.97
CA ILE A 245 -5.25 37.86 -4.96
C ILE A 245 -4.33 38.20 -3.78
N GLY A 246 -3.25 38.93 -4.06
CA GLY A 246 -2.27 39.41 -3.09
C GLY A 246 -2.85 40.45 -2.13
N LYS A 247 -2.11 40.74 -1.04
CA LYS A 247 -2.52 41.77 -0.06
C LYS A 247 -2.61 43.17 -0.66
N ASP A 248 -1.92 43.39 -1.77
CA ASP A 248 -1.93 44.62 -2.57
C ASP A 248 -3.09 44.67 -3.59
N GLY A 249 -3.97 43.67 -3.60
CA GLY A 249 -5.11 43.56 -4.50
C GLY A 249 -4.76 43.08 -5.91
N LYS A 250 -3.51 42.69 -6.17
CA LYS A 250 -3.09 42.18 -7.48
C LYS A 250 -3.30 40.68 -7.59
N GLU A 251 -3.60 40.23 -8.80
CA GLU A 251 -3.61 38.81 -9.14
C GLU A 251 -2.21 38.22 -9.03
N VAL A 252 -2.11 37.06 -8.39
CA VAL A 252 -0.86 36.30 -8.24
C VAL A 252 -1.01 35.00 -9.02
N TYR A 253 -0.09 34.75 -9.94
CA TYR A 253 -0.06 33.54 -10.75
C TYR A 253 0.89 32.49 -10.16
N PHE A 254 0.73 31.24 -10.58
CA PHE A 254 1.58 30.14 -10.14
C PHE A 254 3.07 30.39 -10.41
N LYS A 255 3.39 30.94 -11.59
CA LYS A 255 4.75 31.32 -11.99
C LYS A 255 5.40 32.37 -11.09
N ASP A 256 4.60 33.17 -10.38
CA ASP A 256 5.10 34.25 -9.54
C ASP A 256 5.58 33.74 -8.16
N VAL A 257 5.13 32.55 -7.76
CA VAL A 257 5.41 31.96 -6.44
C VAL A 257 6.20 30.66 -6.50
N TRP A 258 6.36 30.08 -7.69
CA TRP A 258 7.08 28.82 -7.86
C TRP A 258 8.59 29.06 -7.74
N PRO A 259 9.28 28.39 -6.80
CA PRO A 259 10.71 28.57 -6.63
C PRO A 259 11.50 27.93 -7.78
N THR A 260 12.60 28.58 -8.15
CA THR A 260 13.58 28.02 -9.08
C THR A 260 14.39 26.91 -8.42
N ASN A 261 14.99 26.03 -9.22
CA ASN A 261 15.84 24.95 -8.70
C ASN A 261 17.07 25.51 -7.97
N GLU A 262 17.65 26.59 -8.47
CA GLU A 262 18.79 27.27 -7.89
C GLU A 262 18.46 27.84 -6.50
N GLU A 263 17.29 28.46 -6.33
CA GLU A 263 16.83 28.96 -5.02
C GLU A 263 16.64 27.83 -4.02
N ILE A 264 16.01 26.71 -4.44
CA ILE A 264 15.83 25.53 -3.60
C ILE A 264 17.19 24.99 -3.16
N GLU A 265 18.15 24.83 -4.08
CA GLU A 265 19.47 24.32 -3.76
C GLU A 265 20.23 25.21 -2.77
N GLN A 266 20.15 26.53 -2.93
CA GLN A 266 20.78 27.48 -2.01
C GLN A 266 20.21 27.38 -0.60
N VAL A 267 18.88 27.26 -0.49
CA VAL A 267 18.21 27.07 0.81
C VAL A 267 18.59 25.72 1.41
N ILE A 268 18.64 24.64 0.63
CA ILE A 268 19.05 23.31 1.12
C ILE A 268 20.49 23.35 1.65
N LYS A 269 21.44 23.90 0.88
CA LYS A 269 22.86 23.97 1.27
C LYS A 269 23.09 24.76 2.57
N SER A 270 22.28 25.78 2.82
CA SER A 270 22.40 26.63 4.01
C SER A 270 21.63 26.14 5.24
N ASN A 271 20.60 25.30 5.05
CA ASN A 271 19.68 24.93 6.14
C ASN A 271 19.65 23.44 6.48
N VAL A 272 20.12 22.56 5.60
CA VAL A 272 20.18 21.12 5.86
C VAL A 272 21.59 20.77 6.34
N LEU A 273 21.79 20.79 7.66
CA LEU A 273 23.11 20.67 8.28
C LEU A 273 23.35 19.30 8.91
N PRO A 274 24.57 18.72 8.84
CA PRO A 274 24.87 17.42 9.42
C PRO A 274 24.55 17.30 10.91
N LYS A 275 24.79 18.38 11.67
CA LYS A 275 24.47 18.45 13.10
C LYS A 275 23.01 18.14 13.39
N MET A 276 22.08 18.53 12.51
CA MET A 276 20.65 18.27 12.71
C MET A 276 20.33 16.77 12.67
N PHE A 277 21.03 16.00 11.85
CA PHE A 277 20.88 14.53 11.80
C PHE A 277 21.45 13.90 13.07
N VAL A 278 22.70 14.22 13.42
CA VAL A 278 23.38 13.70 14.61
C VAL A 278 22.56 13.96 15.87
N ASP A 279 22.23 15.23 16.14
CA ASP A 279 21.48 15.62 17.35
C ASP A 279 20.09 14.93 17.43
N THR A 280 19.45 14.67 16.29
CA THR A 280 18.13 14.01 16.23
C THR A 280 18.22 12.51 16.48
N TYR A 281 19.22 11.84 15.92
CA TYR A 281 19.33 10.38 16.01
C TYR A 281 20.09 9.93 17.27
N ASP A 282 20.89 10.78 17.89
CA ASP A 282 21.46 10.51 19.22
C ASP A 282 20.33 10.44 20.27
N SER A 283 19.41 11.42 20.23
CA SER A 283 18.28 11.51 21.16
C SER A 283 17.15 10.49 20.90
N ILE A 284 17.10 9.84 19.72
CA ILE A 284 16.02 8.89 19.40
C ILE A 284 16.02 7.67 20.34
N THR A 285 17.19 7.28 20.84
CA THR A 285 17.35 6.12 21.74
C THR A 285 16.91 6.42 23.17
N GLU A 286 16.85 7.69 23.56
CA GLU A 286 16.37 8.13 24.87
C GLU A 286 14.84 7.95 25.00
N GLY A 287 14.14 7.82 23.86
CA GLY A 287 12.68 7.72 23.83
C GLY A 287 12.01 9.00 24.30
N ASN A 288 10.74 8.90 24.68
CA ASN A 288 10.04 9.99 25.35
C ASN A 288 9.50 9.53 26.71
N ASP A 289 9.09 10.46 27.57
CA ASP A 289 8.59 10.15 28.91
C ASP A 289 7.46 9.11 28.92
N ALA A 290 6.58 9.13 27.92
CA ALA A 290 5.48 8.18 27.82
C ALA A 290 6.00 6.76 27.51
N TRP A 291 6.95 6.64 26.58
CA TRP A 291 7.60 5.39 26.22
C TRP A 291 8.38 4.81 27.41
N ASN A 292 9.17 5.65 28.09
CA ASN A 292 10.03 5.23 29.20
C ASN A 292 9.22 4.80 30.45
N LYS A 293 7.97 5.25 30.56
CA LYS A 293 7.04 4.83 31.64
C LYS A 293 6.30 3.52 31.35
N LEU A 294 6.43 2.94 30.14
CA LEU A 294 5.79 1.67 29.81
C LEU A 294 6.39 0.55 30.67
N VAL A 295 5.52 -0.17 31.39
CA VAL A 295 5.92 -1.33 32.18
C VAL A 295 6.00 -2.54 31.25
N VAL A 296 7.19 -3.14 31.14
CA VAL A 296 7.43 -4.33 30.33
C VAL A 296 7.55 -5.56 31.24
N PRO A 297 6.81 -6.65 30.96
CA PRO A 297 6.98 -7.91 31.68
C PRO A 297 8.42 -8.46 31.54
N LYS A 298 8.93 -9.16 32.55
CA LYS A 298 10.30 -9.73 32.52
C LYS A 298 10.36 -11.11 31.85
N GLU A 299 9.20 -11.69 31.59
CA GLU A 299 9.02 -13.02 31.06
C GLU A 299 9.44 -13.08 29.58
N THR A 300 10.16 -14.13 29.21
CA THR A 300 10.54 -14.38 27.81
C THR A 300 9.35 -14.85 26.96
N LEU A 301 8.40 -15.56 27.58
CA LEU A 301 7.15 -15.97 26.93
C LEU A 301 6.09 -14.91 27.16
N TYR A 302 5.44 -14.47 26.07
CA TYR A 302 4.43 -13.41 26.14
C TYR A 302 3.22 -13.83 27.01
N PRO A 303 2.88 -13.09 28.08
CA PRO A 303 1.76 -13.41 28.94
C PRO A 303 0.44 -12.99 28.28
N TRP A 304 -0.15 -13.89 27.50
CA TRP A 304 -1.41 -13.63 26.80
C TRP A 304 -2.54 -13.24 27.76
N ASP A 305 -3.11 -12.06 27.57
CA ASP A 305 -4.32 -11.62 28.29
C ASP A 305 -5.57 -11.95 27.45
N PRO A 306 -6.45 -12.88 27.88
CA PRO A 306 -7.66 -13.23 27.15
C PRO A 306 -8.67 -12.09 27.04
N LYS A 307 -8.56 -11.04 27.88
CA LYS A 307 -9.41 -9.84 27.82
C LYS A 307 -8.89 -8.81 26.82
N SER A 308 -7.65 -8.93 26.36
CA SER A 308 -7.07 -8.00 25.41
C SER A 308 -7.86 -8.00 24.10
N THR A 309 -8.18 -6.79 23.64
CA THR A 309 -8.80 -6.57 22.32
C THR A 309 -7.76 -6.15 21.27
N TYR A 310 -6.48 -6.06 21.63
CA TYR A 310 -5.40 -5.66 20.72
C TYR A 310 -4.46 -6.82 20.37
N ILE A 311 -4.11 -7.65 21.35
CA ILE A 311 -3.14 -8.73 21.20
C ILE A 311 -3.84 -10.02 21.58
N HIS A 312 -4.05 -10.91 20.61
CA HIS A 312 -4.71 -12.18 20.80
C HIS A 312 -3.78 -13.33 20.38
N LYS A 313 -3.89 -14.47 21.08
CA LYS A 313 -3.10 -15.65 20.75
C LYS A 313 -3.59 -16.21 19.41
N PRO A 314 -2.73 -16.26 18.37
CA PRO A 314 -3.19 -16.56 17.02
C PRO A 314 -3.68 -18.01 16.88
N ALA A 315 -4.93 -18.19 16.46
CA ALA A 315 -5.54 -19.51 16.29
C ALA A 315 -4.84 -20.38 15.22
N TYR A 316 -4.25 -19.74 14.20
CA TYR A 316 -3.56 -20.42 13.09
C TYR A 316 -2.23 -21.09 13.50
N LEU A 317 -1.78 -20.94 14.74
CA LEU A 317 -0.61 -21.64 15.29
C LEU A 317 -0.99 -22.73 16.30
N GLU A 318 -2.28 -22.99 16.50
CA GLU A 318 -2.74 -24.04 17.41
C GLU A 318 -2.68 -25.43 16.75
N ASN A 319 -2.51 -26.47 17.58
CA ASN A 319 -2.54 -27.87 17.17
C ASN A 319 -1.51 -28.27 16.08
N ILE A 320 -0.39 -27.56 15.99
CA ILE A 320 0.72 -27.95 15.10
C ILE A 320 1.34 -29.25 15.60
N THR A 321 1.34 -30.28 14.75
CA THR A 321 2.02 -31.56 15.00
C THR A 321 3.42 -31.58 14.38
N MET A 322 4.33 -32.41 14.92
CA MET A 322 5.69 -32.56 14.37
C MET A 322 5.70 -33.19 12.97
N THR A 323 4.70 -34.00 12.63
CA THR A 323 4.54 -34.55 11.28
C THR A 323 3.87 -33.53 10.35
N PRO A 324 4.47 -33.16 9.21
CA PRO A 324 3.84 -32.29 8.24
C PRO A 324 2.50 -32.88 7.74
N PRO A 325 1.43 -32.07 7.59
CA PRO A 325 0.14 -32.55 7.13
C PRO A 325 0.13 -32.95 5.65
N GLY A 326 1.11 -32.50 4.88
CA GLY A 326 1.15 -32.67 3.43
C GLY A 326 0.34 -31.59 2.69
N PRO A 327 0.29 -31.68 1.35
CA PRO A 327 -0.53 -30.80 0.51
C PRO A 327 -2.01 -30.79 0.91
N PRO A 328 -2.65 -29.61 1.05
CA PRO A 328 -4.08 -29.52 1.32
C PRO A 328 -4.92 -30.12 0.18
N SER A 329 -5.95 -30.88 0.54
CA SER A 329 -6.97 -31.33 -0.42
C SER A 329 -8.10 -30.32 -0.52
N VAL A 330 -8.65 -30.13 -1.71
CA VAL A 330 -9.85 -29.29 -1.94
C VAL A 330 -10.85 -30.09 -2.75
N LYS A 331 -11.98 -30.45 -2.13
CA LYS A 331 -13.05 -31.23 -2.75
C LYS A 331 -14.40 -30.58 -2.50
N ASP A 332 -15.19 -30.42 -3.56
CA ASP A 332 -16.54 -29.88 -3.51
C ASP A 332 -16.64 -28.52 -2.76
N ALA A 333 -15.60 -27.68 -2.88
CA ALA A 333 -15.53 -26.39 -2.20
C ALA A 333 -16.46 -25.35 -2.84
N TYR A 334 -17.08 -24.49 -2.04
CA TYR A 334 -17.91 -23.38 -2.52
C TYR A 334 -17.06 -22.16 -2.88
N CYS A 335 -17.51 -21.36 -3.85
CA CYS A 335 -16.94 -20.05 -4.07
C CYS A 335 -17.43 -19.08 -2.98
N LEU A 336 -16.52 -18.56 -2.16
CA LEU A 336 -16.85 -17.54 -1.17
C LEU A 336 -17.02 -16.17 -1.83
N LEU A 337 -16.19 -15.85 -2.82
CA LEU A 337 -16.14 -14.56 -3.52
C LEU A 337 -15.75 -14.78 -4.98
N SER A 338 -16.44 -14.11 -5.89
CA SER A 338 -16.06 -14.00 -7.31
C SER A 338 -15.74 -12.54 -7.61
N LEU A 339 -14.47 -12.23 -7.85
CA LEU A 339 -13.96 -10.87 -7.90
C LEU A 339 -13.43 -10.52 -9.30
N GLY A 340 -13.40 -9.22 -9.60
CA GLY A 340 -12.84 -8.68 -10.84
C GLY A 340 -11.32 -8.49 -10.79
N ASP A 341 -10.81 -7.64 -11.69
CA ASP A 341 -9.40 -7.28 -11.79
C ASP A 341 -8.98 -6.27 -10.70
N SER A 342 -7.67 -6.16 -10.47
CA SER A 342 -7.01 -5.15 -9.62
C SER A 342 -7.54 -5.09 -8.17
N ILE A 343 -7.93 -6.25 -7.62
CA ILE A 343 -8.31 -6.37 -6.21
C ILE A 343 -7.09 -6.15 -5.32
N THR A 344 -6.98 -4.94 -4.78
CA THR A 344 -5.89 -4.60 -3.86
C THR A 344 -6.00 -5.31 -2.51
N THR A 345 -4.88 -5.43 -1.82
CA THR A 345 -4.79 -5.89 -0.42
C THR A 345 -5.58 -5.02 0.58
N ASP A 346 -5.94 -3.77 0.22
CA ASP A 346 -6.86 -2.95 1.01
C ASP A 346 -8.33 -3.38 0.84
N HIS A 347 -8.71 -4.01 -0.28
CA HIS A 347 -10.00 -4.69 -0.41
C HIS A 347 -10.03 -5.98 0.43
N ILE A 348 -8.96 -6.76 0.37
CA ILE A 348 -8.85 -8.06 1.05
C ILE A 348 -8.74 -7.91 2.57
N SER A 349 -7.93 -6.96 3.04
CA SER A 349 -7.69 -6.71 4.46
C SER A 349 -7.57 -5.19 4.67
N PRO A 350 -8.67 -4.45 4.86
CA PRO A 350 -8.65 -3.00 5.06
C PRO A 350 -7.82 -2.61 6.29
N SER A 351 -7.24 -1.40 6.28
CA SER A 351 -6.52 -0.84 7.44
C SER A 351 -7.23 0.34 8.10
N GLY A 352 -8.29 0.86 7.49
CA GLY A 352 -9.02 2.05 7.94
C GLY A 352 -9.91 1.80 9.17
N VAL A 353 -10.76 2.78 9.45
CA VAL A 353 -11.66 2.79 10.62
C VAL A 353 -12.65 1.63 10.58
N ILE A 354 -12.87 1.02 11.75
CA ILE A 354 -13.88 -0.02 11.94
C ILE A 354 -15.24 0.66 12.12
N LYS A 355 -16.14 0.52 11.13
CA LYS A 355 -17.47 1.15 11.17
C LYS A 355 -18.44 0.36 12.06
N PRO A 356 -19.36 1.05 12.77
CA PRO A 356 -20.48 0.41 13.47
C PRO A 356 -21.29 -0.52 12.55
N GLY A 357 -21.87 -1.57 13.12
CA GLY A 357 -22.68 -2.56 12.38
C GLY A 357 -21.89 -3.67 11.67
N THR A 358 -20.59 -3.49 11.46
CA THR A 358 -19.72 -4.54 10.90
C THR A 358 -19.51 -5.71 11.88
N PRO A 359 -19.15 -6.92 11.40
CA PRO A 359 -18.83 -8.05 12.27
C PRO A 359 -17.74 -7.73 13.31
N ALA A 360 -16.70 -6.99 12.91
CA ALA A 360 -15.63 -6.57 13.81
C ALA A 360 -16.13 -5.60 14.90
N ALA A 361 -17.01 -4.66 14.55
CA ALA A 361 -17.63 -3.76 15.53
C ALA A 361 -18.51 -4.52 16.53
N LYS A 362 -19.31 -5.49 16.08
CA LYS A 362 -20.13 -6.33 16.96
C LYS A 362 -19.26 -7.07 17.99
N TYR A 363 -18.18 -7.69 17.55
CA TYR A 363 -17.21 -8.36 18.43
C TYR A 363 -16.58 -7.40 19.47
N LEU A 364 -16.23 -6.18 19.06
CA LEU A 364 -15.68 -5.18 19.98
C LEU A 364 -16.72 -4.72 21.02
N LEU A 365 -17.98 -4.54 20.61
CA LEU A 365 -19.08 -4.19 21.51
C LEU A 365 -19.35 -5.30 22.54
N GLU A 366 -19.38 -6.55 22.10
CA GLU A 366 -19.56 -7.72 22.97
C GLU A 366 -18.45 -7.81 24.04
N ARG A 367 -17.26 -7.28 23.75
CA ARG A 367 -16.13 -7.17 24.68
C ARG A 367 -16.07 -5.85 25.45
N GLY A 368 -17.12 -5.04 25.39
CA GLY A 368 -17.25 -3.79 26.15
C GLY A 368 -16.45 -2.61 25.60
N VAL A 369 -15.95 -2.67 24.36
CA VAL A 369 -15.26 -1.55 23.72
C VAL A 369 -16.31 -0.57 23.19
N LYS A 370 -16.20 0.70 23.58
CA LYS A 370 -17.09 1.76 23.09
C LYS A 370 -16.79 2.10 21.61
N PRO A 371 -17.78 2.54 20.81
CA PRO A 371 -17.58 2.88 19.40
C PRO A 371 -16.45 3.87 19.11
N GLU A 372 -16.28 4.89 19.96
CA GLU A 372 -15.19 5.87 19.89
C GLU A 372 -13.79 5.23 19.98
N ASN A 373 -13.68 4.03 20.56
CA ASN A 373 -12.45 3.29 20.78
C ASN A 373 -12.29 2.06 19.84
N PHE A 374 -13.12 1.94 18.80
CA PHE A 374 -12.93 0.88 17.80
C PHE A 374 -11.62 1.04 17.03
N THR A 375 -11.12 2.27 16.91
CA THR A 375 -9.89 2.62 16.19
C THR A 375 -9.92 2.12 14.75
N THR A 376 -8.83 1.51 14.27
CA THR A 376 -8.68 1.06 12.89
C THR A 376 -8.33 -0.42 12.83
N TYR A 377 -8.68 -1.09 11.73
CA TYR A 377 -8.24 -2.46 11.47
C TYR A 377 -6.71 -2.59 11.53
N GLY A 378 -5.98 -1.57 11.05
CA GLY A 378 -4.52 -1.52 11.12
C GLY A 378 -3.97 -1.60 12.55
N SER A 379 -4.60 -0.88 13.49
CA SER A 379 -4.21 -0.90 14.91
C SER A 379 -4.52 -2.22 15.63
N ARG A 380 -5.40 -3.05 15.04
CA ARG A 380 -5.90 -4.30 15.64
C ARG A 380 -5.31 -5.56 14.98
N ARG A 381 -4.24 -5.43 14.18
CA ARG A 381 -3.65 -6.53 13.40
C ARG A 381 -3.09 -7.68 14.26
N ALA A 382 -2.73 -7.42 15.50
CA ALA A 382 -2.27 -8.45 16.44
C ALA A 382 -3.44 -9.23 17.08
N ASN A 383 -4.68 -8.95 16.69
CA ASN A 383 -5.87 -9.68 17.10
C ASN A 383 -6.48 -10.40 15.89
N ASP A 384 -6.23 -11.70 15.77
CA ASP A 384 -6.71 -12.49 14.63
C ASP A 384 -8.24 -12.57 14.54
N GLU A 385 -8.96 -12.44 15.65
CA GLU A 385 -10.43 -12.33 15.66
C GLU A 385 -10.92 -11.06 14.95
N ILE A 386 -10.17 -9.97 15.01
CA ILE A 386 -10.47 -8.75 14.25
C ILE A 386 -10.01 -8.89 12.80
N VAL A 387 -8.84 -9.51 12.56
CA VAL A 387 -8.31 -9.73 11.20
C VAL A 387 -9.28 -10.57 10.37
N VAL A 388 -9.81 -11.66 10.91
CA VAL A 388 -10.77 -12.53 10.21
C VAL A 388 -12.10 -11.82 9.95
N ARG A 389 -12.61 -11.03 10.91
CA ARG A 389 -13.84 -10.24 10.74
C ARG A 389 -13.66 -9.04 9.80
N GLY A 390 -12.43 -8.57 9.63
CA GLY A 390 -12.05 -7.53 8.70
C GLY A 390 -11.75 -8.03 7.29
N ALA A 391 -11.54 -9.34 7.11
CA ALA A 391 -11.24 -9.91 5.80
C ALA A 391 -12.40 -9.68 4.82
N PHE A 392 -12.10 -9.00 3.71
CA PHE A 392 -13.05 -8.53 2.70
C PHE A 392 -14.14 -7.60 3.24
N ALA A 393 -13.88 -6.90 4.35
CA ALA A 393 -14.81 -5.95 4.96
C ALA A 393 -14.76 -4.55 4.31
N ASN A 394 -14.04 -4.39 3.20
CA ASN A 394 -13.96 -3.11 2.49
C ASN A 394 -15.30 -2.78 1.82
N ILE A 395 -15.80 -1.57 2.05
CA ILE A 395 -17.10 -1.12 1.54
C ILE A 395 -17.17 -0.98 0.01
N ARG A 396 -16.02 -0.97 -0.68
CA ARG A 396 -15.92 -0.81 -2.13
C ARG A 396 -15.63 -2.12 -2.86
N ILE A 397 -15.60 -3.25 -2.16
CA ILE A 397 -15.39 -4.54 -2.83
C ILE A 397 -16.59 -4.84 -3.74
N VAL A 398 -16.29 -5.23 -4.98
CA VAL A 398 -17.29 -5.64 -5.97
C VAL A 398 -17.23 -7.14 -6.10
N ASN A 399 -18.29 -7.81 -5.66
CA ASN A 399 -18.43 -9.26 -5.75
C ASN A 399 -19.45 -9.60 -6.83
N LYS A 400 -19.00 -10.31 -7.88
CA LYS A 400 -19.83 -10.73 -9.01
C LYS A 400 -21.01 -11.60 -8.58
N LEU A 401 -20.91 -12.29 -7.44
CA LEU A 401 -22.03 -13.07 -6.86
C LEU A 401 -23.21 -12.20 -6.40
N LEU A 402 -23.03 -10.89 -6.25
CA LEU A 402 -24.08 -9.95 -5.82
C LEU A 402 -24.69 -9.14 -6.96
N GLU A 403 -24.47 -9.53 -8.22
CA GLU A 403 -25.11 -8.93 -9.40
C GLU A 403 -24.96 -7.39 -9.48
N GLY A 404 -23.79 -6.87 -9.07
CA GLY A 404 -23.47 -5.44 -9.13
C GLY A 404 -23.62 -4.67 -7.81
N GLU A 405 -24.11 -5.29 -6.72
CA GLU A 405 -24.09 -4.66 -5.39
C GLU A 405 -22.63 -4.48 -4.93
N VAL A 406 -22.26 -3.22 -4.64
CA VAL A 406 -20.95 -2.89 -4.07
C VAL A 406 -21.04 -2.99 -2.55
N GLY A 407 -20.14 -3.74 -1.93
CA GLY A 407 -20.08 -3.83 -0.47
C GLY A 407 -19.50 -5.13 0.06
N PRO A 408 -19.25 -5.19 1.38
CA PRO A 408 -18.50 -6.25 2.04
C PRO A 408 -19.35 -7.50 2.32
N LYS A 409 -20.11 -7.93 1.31
CA LYS A 409 -21.07 -9.02 1.40
C LYS A 409 -20.79 -10.11 0.37
N THR A 410 -21.39 -11.26 0.59
CA THR A 410 -21.45 -12.35 -0.38
C THR A 410 -22.75 -13.12 -0.24
N VAL A 411 -22.99 -14.03 -1.19
CA VAL A 411 -24.14 -14.93 -1.18
C VAL A 411 -23.72 -16.26 -0.58
N HIS A 412 -24.48 -16.73 0.41
CA HIS A 412 -24.39 -18.12 0.85
C HIS A 412 -25.14 -18.99 -0.16
N VAL A 413 -24.40 -19.56 -1.13
CA VAL A 413 -24.93 -20.28 -2.30
C VAL A 413 -26.00 -21.34 -1.93
N PRO A 414 -25.84 -22.16 -0.87
CA PRO A 414 -26.88 -23.12 -0.50
C PRO A 414 -28.24 -22.52 -0.13
N THR A 415 -28.25 -21.32 0.47
CA THR A 415 -29.49 -20.67 0.96
C THR A 415 -29.93 -19.46 0.13
N GLY A 416 -29.07 -18.93 -0.75
CA GLY A 416 -29.30 -17.69 -1.49
C GLY A 416 -29.26 -16.41 -0.65
N GLU A 417 -29.08 -16.53 0.66
CA GLU A 417 -29.04 -15.40 1.59
C GLU A 417 -27.76 -14.57 1.43
N LYS A 418 -27.91 -13.24 1.49
CA LYS A 418 -26.80 -12.29 1.50
C LYS A 418 -26.31 -12.05 2.93
N HIS A 419 -25.02 -12.22 3.15
CA HIS A 419 -24.37 -12.06 4.46
C HIS A 419 -23.10 -11.21 4.32
N TYR A 420 -22.61 -10.65 5.42
CA TYR A 420 -21.21 -10.18 5.43
C TYR A 420 -20.28 -11.36 5.12
N VAL A 421 -19.15 -11.10 4.46
CA VAL A 421 -18.23 -12.18 4.05
C VAL A 421 -17.81 -13.06 5.22
N PHE A 422 -17.51 -12.46 6.38
CA PHE A 422 -17.20 -13.19 7.61
C PHE A 422 -18.34 -14.12 8.03
N ASP A 423 -19.58 -13.61 8.10
CA ASP A 423 -20.74 -14.37 8.56
C ASP A 423 -21.04 -15.54 7.60
N ALA A 424 -20.95 -15.31 6.28
CA ALA A 424 -21.08 -16.36 5.27
C ALA A 424 -20.01 -17.44 5.42
N ALA A 425 -18.75 -17.05 5.62
CA ALA A 425 -17.64 -17.98 5.79
C ALA A 425 -17.78 -18.82 7.06
N MET A 426 -18.24 -18.23 8.17
CA MET A 426 -18.51 -18.97 9.39
C MET A 426 -19.66 -19.97 9.21
N LYS A 427 -20.70 -19.61 8.43
CA LYS A 427 -21.79 -20.52 8.06
C LYS A 427 -21.27 -21.72 7.26
N TYR A 428 -20.49 -21.49 6.19
CA TYR A 428 -19.85 -22.56 5.43
C TYR A 428 -18.96 -23.47 6.30
N LYS A 429 -18.16 -22.89 7.22
CA LYS A 429 -17.34 -23.67 8.15
C LYS A 429 -18.19 -24.54 9.08
N SER A 430 -19.30 -24.01 9.60
CA SER A 430 -20.21 -24.77 10.46
C SER A 430 -20.88 -25.94 9.73
N GLU A 431 -21.05 -25.81 8.42
CA GLU A 431 -21.58 -26.84 7.52
C GLU A 431 -20.50 -27.83 7.03
N GLY A 432 -19.23 -27.63 7.42
CA GLY A 432 -18.11 -28.49 7.03
C GLY A 432 -17.67 -28.30 5.58
N HIS A 433 -17.89 -27.12 5.01
CA HIS A 433 -17.57 -26.80 3.63
C HIS A 433 -16.25 -26.05 3.49
N ASP A 434 -15.40 -26.52 2.57
CA ASP A 434 -14.22 -25.78 2.11
C ASP A 434 -14.64 -24.62 1.18
N MET A 435 -13.80 -23.60 1.10
CA MET A 435 -14.04 -22.42 0.27
C MET A 435 -12.89 -22.13 -0.70
N VAL A 436 -13.24 -21.57 -1.85
CA VAL A 436 -12.32 -21.00 -2.84
C VAL A 436 -12.70 -19.56 -3.18
N ILE A 437 -11.78 -18.82 -3.78
CA ILE A 437 -12.03 -17.47 -4.33
C ILE A 437 -11.71 -17.49 -5.82
N LEU A 438 -12.59 -16.90 -6.63
CA LEU A 438 -12.29 -16.57 -8.02
C LEU A 438 -11.91 -15.09 -8.10
N ALA A 439 -10.89 -14.75 -8.88
CA ALA A 439 -10.45 -13.36 -9.06
C ALA A 439 -9.95 -13.09 -10.49
N GLY A 440 -9.94 -11.81 -10.85
CA GLY A 440 -9.37 -11.31 -12.10
C GLY A 440 -7.85 -11.20 -12.06
N ASP A 441 -7.31 -10.30 -12.87
CA ASP A 441 -5.89 -9.99 -12.96
C ASP A 441 -5.42 -9.12 -11.79
N GLU A 442 -4.11 -9.07 -11.56
CA GLU A 442 -3.48 -8.26 -10.50
C GLU A 442 -4.05 -8.49 -9.08
N TYR A 443 -4.52 -9.72 -8.79
CA TYR A 443 -5.09 -10.03 -7.49
C TYR A 443 -4.06 -9.89 -6.36
N GLY A 444 -4.39 -9.05 -5.37
CA GLY A 444 -3.53 -8.75 -4.23
C GLY A 444 -2.61 -7.55 -4.40
N ALA A 445 -2.90 -6.62 -5.30
CA ALA A 445 -2.08 -5.43 -5.52
C ALA A 445 -1.90 -4.54 -4.29
N GLY A 446 -0.81 -3.78 -4.28
CA GLY A 446 -0.55 -2.74 -3.29
C GLY A 446 0.26 -3.18 -2.07
N SER A 447 -0.34 -3.20 -0.88
CA SER A 447 0.37 -3.32 0.41
C SER A 447 0.88 -4.74 0.67
N SER A 448 2.06 -4.86 1.29
CA SER A 448 2.69 -6.15 1.62
C SER A 448 2.06 -6.92 2.78
N ARG A 449 0.93 -6.45 3.33
CA ARG A 449 0.33 -6.98 4.56
C ARG A 449 -0.01 -8.46 4.44
N ASP A 450 0.57 -9.28 5.33
CA ASP A 450 0.30 -10.72 5.39
C ASP A 450 -1.11 -11.05 5.93
N SER A 451 -1.77 -10.07 6.57
CA SER A 451 -3.16 -10.15 7.00
C SER A 451 -4.12 -10.40 5.84
N ALA A 452 -3.75 -10.00 4.62
CA ALA A 452 -4.48 -10.32 3.39
C ALA A 452 -4.41 -11.81 3.00
N ALA A 453 -3.50 -12.60 3.58
CA ALA A 453 -3.47 -14.07 3.43
C ALA A 453 -3.98 -14.77 4.69
N LYS A 454 -3.64 -14.27 5.89
CA LYS A 454 -4.15 -14.80 7.17
C LYS A 454 -5.67 -14.69 7.27
N GLY A 455 -6.25 -13.57 6.84
CA GLY A 455 -7.70 -13.35 6.83
C GLY A 455 -8.44 -14.44 6.05
N PRO A 456 -8.18 -14.62 4.74
CA PRO A 456 -8.75 -15.71 3.95
C PRO A 456 -8.51 -17.11 4.55
N LEU A 457 -7.31 -17.39 5.10
CA LEU A 457 -7.05 -18.67 5.77
C LEU A 457 -8.00 -18.90 6.94
N LEU A 458 -8.18 -17.89 7.82
CA LEU A 458 -9.05 -17.97 8.99
C LEU A 458 -10.54 -18.04 8.61
N LEU A 459 -10.91 -17.42 7.49
CA LEU A 459 -12.22 -17.59 6.87
C LEU A 459 -12.43 -19.03 6.35
N GLY A 460 -11.39 -19.84 6.19
CA GLY A 460 -11.48 -21.22 5.70
C GLY A 460 -11.24 -21.37 4.20
N VAL A 461 -10.71 -20.33 3.53
CA VAL A 461 -10.35 -20.39 2.12
C VAL A 461 -9.14 -21.31 1.93
N LYS A 462 -9.29 -22.32 1.07
CA LYS A 462 -8.22 -23.29 0.75
C LYS A 462 -7.44 -22.92 -0.50
N ALA A 463 -8.09 -22.27 -1.46
CA ALA A 463 -7.47 -21.90 -2.73
C ALA A 463 -8.01 -20.56 -3.27
N VAL A 464 -7.16 -19.88 -4.03
CA VAL A 464 -7.54 -18.73 -4.85
C VAL A 464 -7.21 -19.06 -6.29
N ILE A 465 -8.18 -18.89 -7.19
CA ILE A 465 -8.04 -19.07 -8.63
C ILE A 465 -8.16 -17.70 -9.28
N ALA A 466 -7.06 -17.17 -9.80
CA ALA A 466 -6.99 -15.82 -10.35
C ALA A 466 -6.45 -15.80 -11.79
N LYS A 467 -6.75 -14.75 -12.56
CA LYS A 467 -6.11 -14.54 -13.87
C LYS A 467 -4.63 -14.15 -13.71
N GLY A 468 -4.32 -13.39 -12.66
CA GLY A 468 -2.96 -13.04 -12.28
C GLY A 468 -2.86 -12.66 -10.80
N PHE A 469 -1.66 -12.80 -10.24
CA PHE A 469 -1.38 -12.45 -8.85
C PHE A 469 -0.27 -11.43 -8.78
N GLU A 470 -0.40 -10.53 -7.82
CA GLU A 470 0.69 -9.66 -7.42
C GLU A 470 1.73 -10.39 -6.57
N ARG A 471 3.01 -10.07 -6.82
CA ARG A 471 4.14 -10.91 -6.40
C ARG A 471 4.15 -11.19 -4.89
N ILE A 472 4.02 -10.12 -4.09
CA ILE A 472 4.08 -10.20 -2.62
C ILE A 472 2.87 -10.98 -2.09
N HIS A 473 1.69 -10.71 -2.63
CA HIS A 473 0.47 -11.36 -2.17
C HIS A 473 0.49 -12.86 -2.45
N ARG A 474 0.91 -13.28 -3.65
CA ARG A 474 1.10 -14.70 -3.99
C ARG A 474 2.05 -15.39 -3.02
N SER A 475 3.20 -14.77 -2.69
CA SER A 475 4.12 -15.32 -1.68
C SER A 475 3.45 -15.46 -0.31
N ASN A 476 2.63 -14.50 0.11
CA ASN A 476 1.90 -14.55 1.37
C ASN A 476 0.86 -15.69 1.38
N LEU A 477 0.15 -15.93 0.28
CA LEU A 477 -0.80 -17.04 0.15
C LEU A 477 -0.09 -18.38 0.35
N VAL A 478 1.03 -18.61 -0.35
CA VAL A 478 1.86 -19.82 -0.19
C VAL A 478 2.38 -19.93 1.25
N GLY A 479 2.87 -18.83 1.81
CA GLY A 479 3.37 -18.77 3.19
C GLY A 479 2.31 -19.12 4.24
N MET A 480 1.02 -18.93 3.93
CA MET A 480 -0.10 -19.33 4.78
C MET A 480 -0.71 -20.69 4.41
N GLY A 481 -0.17 -21.39 3.41
CA GLY A 481 -0.66 -22.69 2.96
C GLY A 481 -1.92 -22.64 2.08
N ILE A 482 -2.33 -21.46 1.61
CA ILE A 482 -3.41 -21.32 0.63
C ILE A 482 -2.86 -21.64 -0.76
N ILE A 483 -3.61 -22.40 -1.56
CA ILE A 483 -3.23 -22.80 -2.92
C ILE A 483 -3.45 -21.63 -3.90
N PRO A 484 -2.42 -21.02 -4.49
CA PRO A 484 -2.59 -20.02 -5.53
C PRO A 484 -2.61 -20.69 -6.91
N LEU A 485 -3.74 -20.61 -7.61
CA LEU A 485 -3.94 -21.15 -8.95
C LEU A 485 -4.13 -20.02 -9.95
N ARG A 486 -3.44 -20.10 -11.08
CA ARG A 486 -3.61 -19.16 -12.18
C ARG A 486 -4.26 -19.83 -13.38
N PHE A 487 -5.27 -19.18 -13.96
CA PHE A 487 -5.84 -19.63 -15.25
C PHE A 487 -4.76 -19.69 -16.34
N LYS A 488 -4.97 -20.48 -17.39
CA LYS A 488 -4.04 -20.48 -18.54
C LYS A 488 -4.16 -19.16 -19.31
N ALA A 489 -3.16 -18.86 -20.13
CA ALA A 489 -3.14 -17.63 -20.91
C ALA A 489 -4.39 -17.53 -21.79
N GLY A 490 -5.11 -16.41 -21.70
CA GLY A 490 -6.37 -16.19 -22.41
C GLY A 490 -7.62 -16.78 -21.75
N GLU A 491 -7.48 -17.46 -20.61
CA GLU A 491 -8.59 -18.00 -19.82
C GLU A 491 -8.84 -17.16 -18.56
N ASP A 492 -10.12 -17.04 -18.18
CA ASP A 492 -10.57 -16.47 -16.91
C ASP A 492 -11.95 -17.05 -16.54
N ALA A 493 -12.52 -16.57 -15.43
CA ALA A 493 -13.83 -17.02 -14.99
C ALA A 493 -14.93 -16.75 -16.04
N ASP A 494 -14.87 -15.62 -16.75
CA ASP A 494 -15.92 -15.23 -17.69
C ASP A 494 -15.80 -16.04 -18.99
N SER A 495 -14.59 -16.21 -19.53
CA SER A 495 -14.34 -17.02 -20.73
C SER A 495 -14.63 -18.51 -20.51
N LEU A 496 -14.45 -18.98 -19.27
CA LEU A 496 -14.84 -20.31 -18.82
C LEU A 496 -16.28 -20.37 -18.28
N ASN A 497 -17.12 -19.35 -18.45
CA ASN A 497 -18.53 -19.33 -18.00
C ASN A 497 -18.70 -19.84 -16.56
N LEU A 498 -17.78 -19.48 -15.66
CA LEU A 498 -17.82 -19.83 -14.24
C LEU A 498 -18.63 -18.78 -13.50
N SER A 499 -19.82 -19.15 -13.04
CA SER A 499 -20.71 -18.25 -12.30
C SER A 499 -20.27 -18.04 -10.85
N GLY A 500 -19.43 -18.92 -10.32
CA GLY A 500 -19.07 -19.00 -8.90
C GLY A 500 -20.12 -19.74 -8.06
N HIS A 501 -21.27 -20.13 -8.61
CA HIS A 501 -22.25 -20.96 -7.90
C HIS A 501 -21.91 -22.45 -7.98
N GLU A 502 -20.90 -22.82 -8.78
CA GLU A 502 -20.41 -24.18 -8.87
C GLU A 502 -19.65 -24.59 -7.59
N ARG A 503 -19.49 -25.90 -7.42
CA ARG A 503 -18.55 -26.46 -6.44
C ARG A 503 -17.27 -26.89 -7.12
N PHE A 504 -16.13 -26.56 -6.53
CA PHE A 504 -14.80 -26.74 -7.11
C PHE A 504 -14.02 -27.85 -6.41
N THR A 505 -13.41 -28.72 -7.20
CA THR A 505 -12.46 -29.74 -6.75
C THR A 505 -11.14 -29.51 -7.47
N ILE A 506 -10.04 -29.48 -6.71
CA ILE A 506 -8.69 -29.28 -7.26
C ILE A 506 -7.97 -30.62 -7.18
N ASP A 507 -7.59 -31.15 -8.34
CA ASP A 507 -6.81 -32.37 -8.43
C ASP A 507 -5.34 -32.08 -8.14
N LEU A 508 -4.96 -32.26 -6.87
CA LEU A 508 -3.62 -32.04 -6.37
C LEU A 508 -3.07 -33.34 -5.77
N PRO A 509 -1.83 -33.76 -6.14
CA PRO A 509 -1.21 -34.94 -5.55
C PRO A 509 -1.11 -34.85 -4.02
N ARG A 510 -1.35 -35.97 -3.32
CA ARG A 510 -1.26 -36.03 -1.85
C ARG A 510 0.16 -36.09 -1.31
N LYS A 511 1.13 -36.46 -2.14
CA LYS A 511 2.54 -36.49 -1.75
C LYS A 511 3.24 -35.28 -2.35
N ILE A 512 3.92 -34.51 -1.51
CA ILE A 512 4.67 -33.34 -1.98
C ILE A 512 5.73 -33.70 -3.03
N THR A 513 6.30 -34.91 -2.96
CA THR A 513 7.29 -35.42 -3.92
C THR A 513 6.78 -35.55 -5.35
N GLU A 514 5.45 -35.57 -5.52
CA GLU A 514 4.78 -35.63 -6.82
C GLU A 514 4.43 -34.24 -7.36
N ILE A 515 4.62 -33.18 -6.56
CA ILE A 515 4.33 -31.79 -6.94
C ILE A 515 5.62 -31.10 -7.37
N ARG A 516 5.61 -30.47 -8.54
CA ARG A 516 6.72 -29.66 -9.07
C ARG A 516 6.36 -28.17 -9.04
N PRO A 517 7.35 -27.28 -8.87
CA PRO A 517 7.11 -25.84 -8.98
C PRO A 517 6.53 -25.49 -10.36
N GLY A 518 5.49 -24.66 -10.38
CA GLY A 518 4.83 -24.20 -11.60
C GLY A 518 4.05 -25.27 -12.37
N GLN A 519 3.77 -26.44 -11.77
CA GLN A 519 3.04 -27.50 -12.47
C GLN A 519 1.60 -27.10 -12.76
N ASP A 520 1.04 -27.65 -13.83
CA ASP A 520 -0.38 -27.53 -14.11
C ASP A 520 -1.19 -28.54 -13.27
N VAL A 521 -2.38 -28.12 -12.83
CA VAL A 521 -3.35 -28.92 -12.07
C VAL A 521 -4.72 -28.81 -12.71
N ILE A 522 -5.54 -29.84 -12.55
CA ILE A 522 -6.90 -29.86 -13.09
C ILE A 522 -7.86 -29.37 -12.01
N VAL A 523 -8.73 -28.44 -12.38
CA VAL A 523 -9.85 -28.00 -11.55
C VAL A 523 -11.13 -28.50 -12.20
N THR A 524 -11.94 -29.23 -11.44
CA THR A 524 -13.22 -29.77 -11.89
C THR A 524 -14.34 -29.17 -11.06
N THR A 525 -15.38 -28.73 -11.75
CA THR A 525 -16.61 -28.24 -11.14
C THR A 525 -17.65 -29.37 -11.07
N LYS A 526 -18.54 -29.31 -10.08
CA LYS A 526 -19.59 -30.34 -9.93
C LYS A 526 -20.56 -30.42 -11.12
N ASN A 527 -20.71 -29.36 -11.90
CA ASN A 527 -21.54 -29.37 -13.12
C ASN A 527 -20.87 -30.09 -14.30
N GLY A 528 -19.66 -30.64 -14.11
CA GLY A 528 -18.93 -31.43 -15.10
C GLY A 528 -17.87 -30.63 -15.89
N LYS A 529 -17.79 -29.30 -15.72
CA LYS A 529 -16.74 -28.51 -16.39
C LYS A 529 -15.38 -28.75 -15.76
N SER A 530 -14.38 -29.00 -16.58
CA SER A 530 -12.99 -29.20 -16.17
C SER A 530 -12.07 -28.25 -16.95
N PHE A 531 -11.09 -27.66 -16.26
CA PHE A 531 -10.13 -26.74 -16.85
C PHE A 531 -8.78 -26.87 -16.15
N THR A 532 -7.73 -26.37 -16.80
CA THR A 532 -6.36 -26.46 -16.30
C THR A 532 -5.96 -25.14 -15.66
N CYS A 533 -5.26 -25.20 -14.53
CA CYS A 533 -4.65 -24.03 -13.90
C CYS A 533 -3.18 -24.30 -13.61
N THR A 534 -2.35 -23.27 -13.67
CA THR A 534 -0.97 -23.35 -13.23
C THR A 534 -0.91 -23.13 -11.71
N LEU A 535 -0.30 -24.06 -10.99
CA LEU A 535 -0.02 -23.93 -9.56
C LEU A 535 1.12 -22.92 -9.36
N CYS A 536 0.81 -21.75 -8.81
CA CYS A 536 1.76 -20.65 -8.63
C CYS A 536 2.69 -20.80 -7.41
N ILE A 537 3.19 -22.02 -7.20
CA ILE A 537 4.31 -22.31 -6.31
C ILE A 537 5.56 -22.34 -7.17
N ASN A 538 6.48 -21.41 -6.95
CA ASN A 538 7.52 -21.10 -7.95
C ASN A 538 8.89 -21.68 -7.61
N THR A 539 9.10 -22.15 -6.37
CA THR A 539 10.41 -22.65 -5.93
C THR A 539 10.27 -23.91 -5.08
N GLN A 540 11.36 -24.66 -4.93
CA GLN A 540 11.39 -25.83 -4.07
C GLN A 540 11.17 -25.48 -2.59
N VAL A 541 11.69 -24.33 -2.15
CA VAL A 541 11.50 -23.83 -0.77
C VAL A 541 10.03 -23.53 -0.50
N GLU A 542 9.32 -22.96 -1.48
CA GLU A 542 7.88 -22.73 -1.34
C GLU A 542 7.07 -24.04 -1.27
N LEU A 543 7.50 -25.09 -1.97
CA LEU A 543 6.91 -26.42 -1.82
C LEU A 543 7.11 -27.00 -0.41
N GLU A 544 8.28 -26.77 0.21
CA GLU A 544 8.49 -27.16 1.61
C GLU A 544 7.51 -26.43 2.53
N TYR A 545 7.33 -25.12 2.38
CA TYR A 545 6.35 -24.38 3.17
C TYR A 545 4.95 -24.94 2.99
N PHE A 546 4.57 -25.20 1.74
CA PHE A 546 3.26 -25.75 1.39
C PHE A 546 3.02 -27.13 2.02
N ASN A 547 4.02 -28.03 1.99
CA ASN A 547 3.95 -29.35 2.65
C ASN A 547 3.77 -29.27 4.16
N HIS A 548 4.30 -28.20 4.77
CA HIS A 548 4.22 -27.95 6.20
C HIS A 548 2.92 -27.23 6.61
N GLY A 549 2.06 -26.86 5.66
CA GLY A 549 0.86 -26.06 5.91
C GLY A 549 1.15 -24.57 6.14
N GLY A 550 2.32 -24.10 5.72
CA GLY A 550 2.75 -22.71 5.82
C GLY A 550 4.19 -22.55 6.33
N ILE A 551 4.72 -21.33 6.21
CA ILE A 551 6.10 -20.99 6.60
C ILE A 551 6.31 -21.03 8.12
N LEU A 552 5.33 -20.57 8.92
CA LEU A 552 5.45 -20.59 10.38
C LEU A 552 5.44 -22.03 10.94
N PRO A 553 4.52 -22.93 10.52
CA PRO A 553 4.62 -24.34 10.89
C PRO A 553 5.90 -25.03 10.40
N TYR A 554 6.47 -24.61 9.26
CA TYR A 554 7.78 -25.10 8.82
C TYR A 554 8.89 -24.69 9.80
N LEU A 555 8.96 -23.41 10.15
CA LEU A 555 9.97 -22.89 11.07
C LEU A 555 9.84 -23.49 12.47
N ILE A 556 8.63 -23.63 13.00
CA ILE A 556 8.39 -24.23 14.31
C ILE A 556 8.94 -25.66 14.35
N ARG A 557 8.63 -26.49 13.34
CA ARG A 557 9.15 -27.87 13.26
C ARG A 557 10.66 -27.96 13.05
N LYS A 558 11.28 -26.93 12.50
CA LYS A 558 12.74 -26.87 12.28
C LYS A 558 13.50 -26.42 13.53
N LEU A 559 12.85 -25.66 14.41
CA LEU A 559 13.41 -25.12 15.64
C LEU A 559 13.12 -26.00 16.87
N ALA A 560 12.03 -26.75 16.85
CA ALA A 560 11.67 -27.77 17.85
C ALA A 560 12.48 -29.05 17.64
#